data_AF-A0A940WIV7-F1
#
_entry.id   AF-A0A940WIV7-F1
#
_cell.length_a   1.000
_cell.length_b   1.000
_cell.length_c   1.000
_cell.angle_alpha   90.00
_cell.angle_beta   90.00
_cell.angle_gamma   90.00
#
_symmetry.space_group_name_H-M   'P 1'
#
loop_
_entity.id
_entity.type
_entity.pdbx_description
1 polymer ?
#
loop_
_entity_poly.entity_id
_entity_poly.type
_entity_poly.pdbx_seq_one_letter_code
_entity_poly.pdbx_strand_id
1 'polypeptide(L)'
;MRTVFIAGVTALGLACVPATAASGAAHRAEGPTPGWKQARVNTLPGDDVLNDVTVLGNGSVWAAGHRIVNGQQRGLVQWYDGRTWRVIPNSPPYELRAVTATSSRNVWVFGPGKAARWNGRTWASASLGGAFAAADADGTSAKDIWAVGGTASARHWNGSSWRSVKLPGQAAAVDAYRSGDVWAAGGRGGQPAIMRWNGRSWALMPTPALTLPQSDAVAAIEDIAVLGPGNVWAVGGVTWEGANDEGDDVNYSRTLVMRWNGRAWAASVGSTQAQPYTEVEPDGSGGVWVVQGSWNPALWHVTGSAWTRTPLPHKAGTDAVVFSIARRPGTATVWGAGFTVPQGDPDDPTANGTFWRTR
;
A
#
# COMPACT_ATOMS: atom_id res chain seq x y z
N MET A 1 -14.50 75.32 14.72
CA MET A 1 -15.50 75.59 13.66
C MET A 1 -14.80 75.64 12.32
N ARG A 2 -15.07 74.64 11.46
CA ARG A 2 -15.23 74.70 9.99
C ARG A 2 -14.91 73.33 9.36
N THR A 3 -16.02 72.60 9.18
CA THR A 3 -16.46 71.87 7.98
C THR A 3 -15.75 70.59 7.53
N VAL A 4 -16.63 69.61 7.31
CA VAL A 4 -16.53 68.20 6.94
C VAL A 4 -16.35 67.99 5.43
N PHE A 5 -15.72 66.88 5.02
CA PHE A 5 -16.22 66.05 3.91
C PHE A 5 -15.98 64.55 4.21
N ILE A 6 -16.98 63.74 3.86
CA ILE A 6 -17.09 62.28 4.05
C ILE A 6 -16.58 61.58 2.78
N ALA A 7 -15.89 60.44 2.94
CA ALA A 7 -15.88 59.35 1.96
C ALA A 7 -15.62 58.02 2.68
N GLY A 8 -16.56 57.07 2.59
CA GLY A 8 -16.39 55.72 3.09
C GLY A 8 -15.95 54.76 1.99
N VAL A 9 -15.18 53.72 2.31
CA VAL A 9 -14.98 52.53 1.46
C VAL A 9 -14.68 51.29 2.33
N THR A 10 -15.57 50.30 2.17
CA THR A 10 -15.52 48.83 2.33
C THR A 10 -14.46 48.10 3.16
N ALA A 11 -14.98 47.15 3.96
CA ALA A 11 -14.28 46.02 4.55
C ALA A 11 -13.76 45.01 3.51
N LEU A 12 -12.61 44.39 3.80
CA LEU A 12 -12.14 43.15 3.18
C LEU A 12 -11.48 42.30 4.25
N GLY A 13 -12.01 41.08 4.43
CA GLY A 13 -11.54 40.10 5.39
C GLY A 13 -10.17 39.55 5.03
N LEU A 14 -9.32 39.38 6.04
CA LEU A 14 -8.10 38.59 5.92
C LEU A 14 -8.46 37.10 5.90
N ALA A 15 -8.47 36.51 4.71
CA ALA A 15 -8.36 35.07 4.54
C ALA A 15 -6.88 34.66 4.69
N CYS A 16 -6.59 33.75 5.64
CA CYS A 16 -5.31 33.06 5.73
C CYS A 16 -5.17 32.07 4.58
N VAL A 17 -4.09 32.17 3.81
CA VAL A 17 -3.71 31.24 2.74
C VAL A 17 -2.77 30.17 3.33
N PRO A 18 -2.97 28.85 3.10
CA PRO A 18 -1.99 27.84 3.49
C PRO A 18 -0.76 27.86 2.57
N ALA A 19 0.41 27.62 3.20
CA ALA A 19 1.75 27.88 2.70
C ALA A 19 2.18 27.09 1.45
N THR A 20 2.84 27.77 0.51
CA THR A 20 3.54 27.21 -0.65
C THR A 20 5.08 27.23 -0.46
N ALA A 21 5.67 26.05 -0.69
CA ALA A 21 6.94 25.72 -1.37
C ALA A 21 8.33 26.27 -0.93
N ALA A 22 9.21 25.28 -0.64
CA ALA A 22 10.54 24.99 -1.24
C ALA A 22 11.74 25.98 -1.15
N SER A 23 12.90 25.42 -0.74
CA SER A 23 14.24 25.74 -1.26
C SER A 23 15.15 24.52 -1.01
N GLY A 24 16.11 24.12 -1.83
CA GLY A 24 16.55 24.53 -3.16
C GLY A 24 17.61 23.53 -3.64
N ALA A 25 17.46 23.03 -4.86
CA ALA A 25 18.51 22.46 -5.71
C ALA A 25 17.97 22.47 -7.14
N ALA A 26 18.77 22.93 -8.10
CA ALA A 26 18.35 23.14 -9.48
C ALA A 26 17.72 21.87 -10.08
N HIS A 27 16.43 21.96 -10.42
CA HIS A 27 15.69 20.89 -11.09
C HIS A 27 16.15 20.78 -12.55
N ARG A 28 16.71 19.63 -12.89
CA ARG A 28 16.91 19.21 -14.28
C ARG A 28 15.52 18.96 -14.90
N ALA A 29 15.34 19.37 -16.15
CA ALA A 29 14.06 19.36 -16.88
C ALA A 29 13.28 18.03 -16.78
N GLU A 30 11.95 18.18 -16.67
CA GLU A 30 10.93 17.13 -16.65
C GLU A 30 11.05 16.21 -17.89
N GLY A 31 11.34 14.94 -17.66
CA GLY A 31 11.09 13.89 -18.64
C GLY A 31 9.61 13.44 -18.59
N PRO A 32 9.08 12.79 -19.64
CA PRO A 32 7.74 12.22 -19.59
C PRO A 32 7.60 11.27 -18.40
N THR A 33 6.47 11.36 -17.68
CA THR A 33 6.13 10.45 -16.57
C THR A 33 6.32 9.00 -17.01
N PRO A 34 7.00 8.13 -16.23
CA PRO A 34 7.12 6.72 -16.58
C PRO A 34 5.73 6.11 -16.72
N GLY A 35 5.32 5.80 -17.95
CA GLY A 35 4.00 5.26 -18.21
C GLY A 35 3.89 3.83 -17.68
N TRP A 36 2.75 3.50 -17.08
CA TRP A 36 2.41 2.12 -16.76
C TRP A 36 1.99 1.35 -18.01
N LYS A 37 2.17 0.03 -17.99
CA LYS A 37 1.56 -0.88 -18.96
C LYS A 37 1.06 -2.14 -18.29
N GLN A 38 0.00 -2.71 -18.83
CA GLN A 38 -0.40 -4.09 -18.54
C GLN A 38 0.67 -5.02 -19.12
N ALA A 39 1.43 -5.66 -18.24
CA ALA A 39 2.58 -6.48 -18.62
C ALA A 39 2.17 -7.91 -18.95
N ARG A 40 1.16 -8.45 -18.24
CA ARG A 40 0.64 -9.80 -18.45
C ARG A 40 -0.74 -9.96 -17.82
N VAL A 41 -1.61 -10.71 -18.50
CA VAL A 41 -2.87 -11.22 -17.95
C VAL A 41 -2.76 -12.75 -17.90
N ASN A 42 -3.19 -13.36 -16.80
CA ASN A 42 -3.23 -14.81 -16.68
C ASN A 42 -4.25 -15.40 -17.65
N THR A 43 -3.98 -16.65 -18.05
CA THR A 43 -4.89 -17.48 -18.85
C THR A 43 -5.01 -18.85 -18.16
N LEU A 44 -4.98 -18.84 -16.82
CA LEU A 44 -5.10 -20.07 -16.03
C LEU A 44 -6.58 -20.50 -16.03
N PRO A 45 -6.89 -21.81 -15.95
CA PRO A 45 -8.29 -22.24 -15.88
C PRO A 45 -9.03 -21.73 -14.62
N GLY A 46 -10.26 -21.26 -14.73
CA GLY A 46 -10.98 -20.68 -13.58
C GLY A 46 -10.43 -19.32 -13.15
N ASP A 47 -10.90 -18.81 -12.02
CA ASP A 47 -10.69 -17.41 -11.64
C ASP A 47 -9.47 -17.29 -10.75
N ASP A 48 -8.61 -16.32 -11.01
CA ASP A 48 -7.43 -16.09 -10.19
C ASP A 48 -7.19 -14.62 -9.88
N VAL A 49 -6.78 -14.39 -8.64
CA VAL A 49 -6.58 -13.07 -8.03
C VAL A 49 -5.22 -13.07 -7.36
N LEU A 50 -4.44 -12.00 -7.58
CA LEU A 50 -3.14 -11.80 -6.97
C LEU A 50 -3.24 -10.69 -5.94
N ASN A 51 -3.13 -11.05 -4.67
CA ASN A 51 -3.31 -10.13 -3.55
C ASN A 51 -2.05 -9.32 -3.24
N ASP A 52 -0.86 -9.87 -3.53
CA ASP A 52 0.39 -9.19 -3.19
C ASP A 52 1.54 -9.55 -4.16
N VAL A 53 2.53 -8.66 -4.28
CA VAL A 53 3.72 -8.79 -5.12
C VAL A 53 4.99 -8.28 -4.44
N THR A 54 6.09 -9.00 -4.64
CA THR A 54 7.43 -8.57 -4.21
C THR A 54 8.43 -8.71 -5.36
N VAL A 55 9.42 -7.82 -5.42
CA VAL A 55 10.42 -7.78 -6.50
C VAL A 55 11.83 -7.83 -5.93
N LEU A 56 12.60 -8.83 -6.36
CA LEU A 56 14.00 -8.97 -5.99
C LEU A 56 14.90 -8.08 -6.86
N GLY A 57 16.07 -7.67 -6.34
CA GLY A 57 17.02 -6.81 -7.06
C GLY A 57 17.51 -7.40 -8.40
N ASN A 58 17.51 -8.74 -8.53
CA ASN A 58 17.82 -9.42 -9.80
C ASN A 58 16.70 -9.33 -10.85
N GLY A 59 15.57 -8.68 -10.52
CA GLY A 59 14.40 -8.52 -11.39
C GLY A 59 13.41 -9.68 -11.33
N SER A 60 13.61 -10.68 -10.45
CA SER A 60 12.61 -11.70 -10.20
C SER A 60 11.40 -11.12 -9.49
N VAL A 61 10.20 -11.48 -9.93
CA VAL A 61 8.93 -11.04 -9.34
C VAL A 61 8.21 -12.24 -8.77
N TRP A 62 7.73 -12.14 -7.54
CA TRP A 62 6.89 -13.15 -6.90
C TRP A 62 5.56 -12.52 -6.56
N ALA A 63 4.47 -13.20 -6.89
CA ALA A 63 3.14 -12.77 -6.49
C ALA A 63 2.38 -13.93 -5.86
N ALA A 64 1.52 -13.60 -4.90
CA ALA A 64 0.71 -14.55 -4.18
C ALA A 64 -0.76 -14.11 -4.15
N GLY A 65 -1.65 -15.08 -4.12
CA GLY A 65 -3.07 -14.85 -4.05
C GLY A 65 -3.82 -16.17 -4.02
N HIS A 66 -4.94 -16.24 -4.73
CA HIS A 66 -5.75 -17.44 -4.80
C HIS A 66 -6.30 -17.69 -6.19
N ARG A 67 -6.82 -18.90 -6.38
CA ARG A 67 -7.47 -19.33 -7.60
C ARG A 67 -8.67 -20.22 -7.27
N ILE A 68 -9.79 -20.00 -7.95
CA ILE A 68 -11.03 -20.76 -7.83
C ILE A 68 -11.16 -21.64 -9.06
N VAL A 69 -11.19 -22.96 -8.85
CA VAL A 69 -11.40 -23.95 -9.92
C VAL A 69 -12.53 -24.87 -9.51
N ASN A 70 -13.60 -24.92 -10.30
CA ASN A 70 -14.81 -25.70 -9.99
C ASN A 70 -15.36 -25.40 -8.59
N GLY A 71 -15.43 -24.11 -8.22
CA GLY A 71 -15.89 -23.65 -6.90
C GLY A 71 -14.91 -23.90 -5.75
N GLN A 72 -13.73 -24.49 -5.99
CA GLN A 72 -12.72 -24.72 -4.95
C GLN A 72 -11.63 -23.65 -4.99
N GLN A 73 -11.52 -22.88 -3.92
CA GLN A 73 -10.43 -21.93 -3.72
C GLN A 73 -9.13 -22.65 -3.32
N ARG A 74 -8.02 -22.25 -3.95
CA ARG A 74 -6.66 -22.77 -3.73
C ARG A 74 -5.69 -21.60 -3.69
N GLY A 75 -4.61 -21.70 -2.92
CA GLY A 75 -3.55 -20.68 -2.99
C GLY A 75 -2.83 -20.71 -4.33
N LEU A 76 -2.44 -19.53 -4.82
CA LEU A 76 -1.70 -19.36 -6.05
C LEU A 76 -0.43 -18.58 -5.76
N VAL A 77 0.73 -19.14 -6.12
CA VAL A 77 2.01 -18.43 -6.13
C VAL A 77 2.57 -18.45 -7.54
N GLN A 78 2.92 -17.28 -8.07
CA GLN A 78 3.52 -17.12 -9.39
C GLN A 78 4.90 -16.48 -9.27
N TRP A 79 5.81 -16.90 -10.15
CA TRP A 79 7.18 -16.40 -10.20
C TRP A 79 7.57 -16.01 -11.62
N TYR A 80 8.12 -14.82 -11.78
CA TYR A 80 8.84 -14.37 -12.97
C TYR A 80 10.34 -14.41 -12.71
N ASP A 81 11.11 -15.11 -13.54
CA ASP A 81 12.56 -15.22 -13.39
C ASP A 81 13.36 -14.13 -14.13
N GLY A 82 12.67 -13.11 -14.65
CA GLY A 82 13.25 -12.10 -15.54
C GLY A 82 13.06 -12.40 -17.03
N ARG A 83 12.55 -13.59 -17.38
CA ARG A 83 12.26 -14.00 -18.76
C ARG A 83 10.90 -14.66 -18.89
N THR A 84 10.59 -15.58 -17.99
CA THR A 84 9.40 -16.45 -18.07
C THR A 84 8.62 -16.45 -16.77
N TRP A 85 7.30 -16.48 -16.90
CA TRP A 85 6.37 -16.66 -15.79
C TRP A 85 6.09 -18.13 -15.57
N ARG A 86 5.98 -18.54 -14.31
CA ARG A 86 5.59 -19.89 -13.91
C ARG A 86 4.69 -19.88 -12.67
N VAL A 87 3.77 -20.83 -12.61
CA VAL A 87 3.04 -21.16 -11.38
C VAL A 87 3.95 -22.05 -10.53
N ILE A 88 4.08 -21.74 -9.25
CA ILE A 88 4.88 -22.52 -8.31
C ILE A 88 4.06 -23.72 -7.84
N PRO A 89 4.56 -24.95 -8.00
CA PRO A 89 3.82 -26.15 -7.65
C PRO A 89 3.57 -26.23 -6.14
N ASN A 90 2.50 -26.94 -5.77
CA ASN A 90 2.12 -27.21 -4.39
C ASN A 90 2.00 -25.94 -3.53
N SER A 91 1.52 -24.85 -4.13
CA SER A 91 1.18 -23.62 -3.41
C SER A 91 0.29 -23.96 -2.19
N PRO A 92 0.49 -23.31 -1.04
CA PRO A 92 -0.29 -23.63 0.16
C PRO A 92 -1.81 -23.58 -0.10
N PRO A 93 -2.62 -24.51 0.44
CA PRO A 93 -4.00 -24.73 0.01
C PRO A 93 -5.00 -23.76 0.65
N TYR A 94 -4.60 -22.51 0.88
CA TYR A 94 -5.41 -21.46 1.50
C TYR A 94 -5.17 -20.12 0.81
N GLU A 95 -6.05 -19.15 1.03
CA GLU A 95 -5.89 -17.79 0.53
C GLU A 95 -4.55 -17.19 0.98
N LEU A 96 -3.75 -16.71 0.03
CA LEU A 96 -2.50 -16.01 0.31
C LEU A 96 -2.75 -14.51 0.21
N ARG A 97 -2.42 -13.77 1.27
CA ARG A 97 -2.67 -12.33 1.40
C ARG A 97 -1.43 -11.47 1.27
N ALA A 98 -0.28 -12.00 1.66
CA ALA A 98 1.01 -11.31 1.56
C ALA A 98 2.12 -12.25 1.07
N VAL A 99 3.14 -11.69 0.44
CA VAL A 99 4.35 -12.34 -0.05
C VAL A 99 5.57 -11.45 0.12
N THR A 100 6.62 -11.98 0.74
CA THR A 100 7.93 -11.32 0.79
C THR A 100 9.03 -12.29 0.41
N ALA A 101 10.07 -11.78 -0.24
CA ALA A 101 11.18 -12.56 -0.71
C ALA A 101 12.50 -11.84 -0.48
N THR A 102 13.49 -12.55 0.04
CA THR A 102 14.88 -12.05 0.10
C THR A 102 15.81 -12.81 -0.84
N SER A 103 15.33 -13.90 -1.44
CA SER A 103 15.94 -14.58 -2.58
C SER A 103 14.91 -15.49 -3.26
N SER A 104 15.22 -16.03 -4.44
CA SER A 104 14.38 -17.05 -5.11
C SER A 104 14.25 -18.38 -4.34
N ARG A 105 15.03 -18.54 -3.27
CA ARG A 105 15.04 -19.70 -2.37
C ARG A 105 14.62 -19.33 -0.94
N ASN A 106 14.16 -18.11 -0.74
CA ASN A 106 13.60 -17.63 0.52
C ASN A 106 12.43 -16.72 0.22
N VAL A 107 11.30 -17.34 -0.04
CA VAL A 107 10.01 -16.67 -0.27
C VAL A 107 9.07 -17.10 0.83
N TRP A 108 8.44 -16.15 1.48
CA TRP A 108 7.40 -16.39 2.46
C TRP A 108 6.06 -15.94 1.88
N VAL A 109 5.04 -16.76 2.08
CA VAL A 109 3.64 -16.40 1.80
C VAL A 109 2.82 -16.55 3.06
N PHE A 110 1.82 -15.69 3.20
CA PHE A 110 1.03 -15.59 4.41
C PHE A 110 -0.45 -15.70 4.12
N GLY A 111 -1.20 -16.28 5.06
CA GLY A 111 -2.65 -16.34 5.03
C GLY A 111 -3.20 -16.36 6.45
N PRO A 112 -4.51 -16.59 6.63
CA PRO A 112 -5.13 -16.62 7.95
C PRO A 112 -4.45 -17.64 8.89
N GLY A 113 -3.80 -17.15 9.95
CA GLY A 113 -3.12 -17.93 10.97
C GLY A 113 -1.86 -18.67 10.52
N LYS A 114 -1.40 -18.49 9.28
CA LYS A 114 -0.41 -19.37 8.65
C LYS A 114 0.63 -18.60 7.85
N ALA A 115 1.84 -19.14 7.85
CA ALA A 115 2.93 -18.77 6.95
C ALA A 115 3.47 -20.03 6.26
N ALA A 116 4.00 -19.89 5.05
CA ALA A 116 4.74 -20.96 4.39
C ALA A 116 6.00 -20.42 3.71
N ARG A 117 7.11 -21.12 3.87
CA ARG A 117 8.40 -20.76 3.30
C ARG A 117 8.76 -21.67 2.14
N TRP A 118 9.06 -21.09 0.99
CA TRP A 118 9.66 -21.76 -0.14
C TRP A 118 11.18 -21.75 -0.05
N ASN A 119 11.80 -22.92 -0.15
CA ASN A 119 13.26 -23.09 -0.13
C ASN A 119 13.91 -23.24 -1.53
N GLY A 120 13.14 -23.03 -2.61
CA GLY A 120 13.57 -23.34 -3.98
C GLY A 120 13.08 -24.69 -4.52
N ARG A 121 12.51 -25.56 -3.67
CA ARG A 121 12.02 -26.89 -4.05
C ARG A 121 10.69 -27.27 -3.41
N THR A 122 10.53 -26.93 -2.12
CA THR A 122 9.39 -27.37 -1.30
C THR A 122 8.95 -26.25 -0.37
N TRP A 123 7.68 -26.30 0.01
CA TRP A 123 7.09 -25.43 1.03
C TRP A 123 7.25 -26.04 2.42
N ALA A 124 7.59 -25.20 3.41
CA ALA A 124 7.54 -25.54 4.83
C ALA A 124 6.54 -24.59 5.53
N SER A 125 5.46 -25.15 6.07
CA SER A 125 4.41 -24.38 6.75
C SER A 125 4.77 -24.09 8.21
N ALA A 126 4.30 -22.96 8.72
CA ALA A 126 4.39 -22.54 10.11
C ALA A 126 3.05 -21.92 10.56
N SER A 127 2.69 -22.13 11.82
CA SER A 127 1.53 -21.47 12.44
C SER A 127 1.94 -20.11 12.99
N LEU A 128 1.08 -19.11 12.78
CA LEU A 128 1.18 -17.78 13.39
C LEU A 128 0.18 -17.58 14.54
N GLY A 129 -0.60 -18.63 14.86
CA GLY A 129 -1.72 -18.60 15.81
C GLY A 129 -3.05 -18.25 15.13
N GLY A 130 -4.11 -19.00 15.45
CA GLY A 130 -5.38 -18.96 14.70
C GLY A 130 -6.12 -17.61 14.70
N ALA A 131 -5.84 -16.73 15.66
CA ALA A 131 -6.42 -15.40 15.73
C ALA A 131 -5.65 -14.32 14.94
N PHE A 132 -4.48 -14.66 14.38
CA PHE A 132 -3.65 -13.72 13.62
C PHE A 132 -3.88 -13.91 12.13
N ALA A 133 -4.33 -12.88 11.41
CA ALA A 133 -4.42 -12.90 9.96
C ALA A 133 -3.46 -11.85 9.39
N ALA A 134 -2.44 -12.29 8.65
CA ALA A 134 -1.52 -11.34 8.02
C ALA A 134 -2.26 -10.54 6.94
N ALA A 135 -2.08 -9.22 6.97
CA ALA A 135 -2.47 -8.29 5.93
C ALA A 135 -1.26 -7.97 5.04
N ASP A 136 -0.09 -7.78 5.66
CA ASP A 136 1.14 -7.41 4.97
C ASP A 136 2.37 -8.05 5.66
N ALA A 137 3.46 -8.20 4.91
CA ALA A 137 4.72 -8.73 5.39
C ALA A 137 5.91 -8.24 4.56
N ASP A 138 6.99 -7.88 5.25
CA ASP A 138 8.26 -7.54 4.62
C ASP A 138 9.46 -8.04 5.43
N GLY A 139 10.64 -8.11 4.80
CA GLY A 139 11.84 -8.57 5.48
C GLY A 139 13.15 -8.26 4.78
N THR A 140 14.18 -8.09 5.59
CA THR A 140 15.51 -7.66 5.13
C THR A 140 16.46 -8.82 4.91
N SER A 141 16.16 -9.99 5.48
CA SER A 141 16.99 -11.19 5.32
C SER A 141 16.19 -12.47 5.55
N ALA A 142 16.81 -13.62 5.27
CA ALA A 142 16.22 -14.94 5.59
C ALA A 142 15.97 -15.18 7.10
N LYS A 143 16.42 -14.26 7.97
CA LYS A 143 16.31 -14.35 9.44
C LYS A 143 15.61 -13.13 10.06
N ASP A 144 15.04 -12.24 9.25
CA ASP A 144 14.40 -11.02 9.73
C ASP A 144 13.23 -10.70 8.79
N ILE A 145 12.08 -11.32 9.09
CA ILE A 145 10.82 -11.12 8.37
C ILE A 145 9.76 -10.71 9.39
N TRP A 146 9.00 -9.68 9.07
CA TRP A 146 7.88 -9.18 9.85
C TRP A 146 6.57 -9.41 9.11
N ALA A 147 5.51 -9.70 9.85
CA ALA A 147 4.14 -9.71 9.33
C ALA A 147 3.21 -8.99 10.30
N VAL A 148 2.28 -8.21 9.76
CA VAL A 148 1.26 -7.44 10.48
C VAL A 148 -0.13 -7.78 9.94
N GLY A 149 -1.21 -7.35 10.60
CA GLY A 149 -2.52 -7.97 10.39
C GLY A 149 -3.72 -7.25 10.99
N GLY A 150 -3.72 -5.91 11.01
CA GLY A 150 -4.81 -5.08 11.53
C GLY A 150 -4.99 -5.12 13.06
N THR A 151 -4.09 -5.79 13.79
CA THR A 151 -4.13 -5.91 15.25
C THR A 151 -2.92 -5.25 15.90
N ALA A 152 -2.97 -5.02 17.21
CA ALA A 152 -1.85 -4.48 17.99
C ALA A 152 -0.76 -5.56 18.29
N SER A 153 -0.47 -6.41 17.31
CA SER A 153 0.52 -7.46 17.39
C SER A 153 1.14 -7.73 16.01
N ALA A 154 2.45 -7.91 15.99
CA ALA A 154 3.19 -8.37 14.83
C ALA A 154 3.68 -9.81 15.03
N ARG A 155 4.08 -10.46 13.93
CA ARG A 155 4.85 -11.70 13.94
C ARG A 155 6.24 -11.44 13.41
N HIS A 156 7.25 -11.92 14.12
CA HIS A 156 8.65 -11.76 13.75
C HIS A 156 9.32 -13.11 13.59
N TRP A 157 9.90 -13.35 12.42
CA TRP A 157 10.76 -14.49 12.15
C TRP A 157 12.20 -14.11 12.43
N ASN A 158 12.82 -14.79 13.39
CA ASN A 158 14.19 -14.54 13.83
C ASN A 158 15.23 -15.49 13.19
N GLY A 159 14.85 -16.24 12.15
CA GLY A 159 15.70 -17.25 11.52
C GLY A 159 15.46 -18.69 11.99
N SER A 160 14.78 -18.89 13.12
CA SER A 160 14.47 -20.23 13.65
C SER A 160 12.98 -20.43 13.97
N SER A 161 12.31 -19.39 14.43
CA SER A 161 10.92 -19.46 14.92
C SER A 161 10.19 -18.14 14.72
N TRP A 162 8.88 -18.23 14.47
CA TRP A 162 8.00 -17.07 14.55
C TRP A 162 7.72 -16.71 16.02
N ARG A 163 7.74 -15.43 16.34
CA ARG A 163 7.40 -14.90 17.66
C ARG A 163 6.33 -13.83 17.55
N SER A 164 5.42 -13.79 18.52
CA SER A 164 4.50 -12.69 18.69
C SER A 164 5.23 -11.51 19.34
N VAL A 165 5.09 -10.33 18.76
CA VAL A 165 5.63 -9.08 19.31
C VAL A 165 4.48 -8.10 19.45
N LYS A 166 4.36 -7.46 20.62
CA LYS A 166 3.31 -6.47 20.86
C LYS A 166 3.62 -5.17 20.08
N LEU A 167 2.59 -4.62 19.44
CA LEU A 167 2.65 -3.29 18.84
C LEU A 167 1.92 -2.29 19.76
N PRO A 168 2.34 -1.01 19.76
CA PRO A 168 1.66 0.03 20.55
C PRO A 168 0.38 0.58 19.87
N GLY A 169 0.11 0.20 18.61
CA GLY A 169 -1.11 0.48 17.84
C GLY A 169 -1.41 -0.67 16.86
N GLN A 170 -2.53 -0.60 16.16
CA GLN A 170 -2.87 -1.57 15.11
C GLN A 170 -2.03 -1.27 13.85
N ALA A 171 -1.55 -2.31 13.17
CA ALA A 171 -0.78 -2.17 11.93
C ALA A 171 -1.42 -2.93 10.77
N ALA A 172 -1.70 -2.22 9.68
CA ALA A 172 -2.14 -2.76 8.39
C ALA A 172 -0.94 -3.11 7.50
N ALA A 173 0.10 -2.25 7.48
CA ALA A 173 1.28 -2.39 6.64
C ALA A 173 2.61 -2.33 7.42
N VAL A 174 3.66 -2.89 6.82
CA VAL A 174 5.03 -2.97 7.35
C VAL A 174 6.07 -2.88 6.24
N ASP A 175 7.05 -1.99 6.40
CA ASP A 175 8.21 -1.89 5.49
C ASP A 175 9.52 -2.00 6.29
N ALA A 176 10.34 -2.98 5.91
CA ALA A 176 11.60 -3.31 6.52
C ALA A 176 12.78 -2.71 5.73
N TYR A 177 13.11 -1.46 6.01
CA TYR A 177 14.21 -0.73 5.35
C TYR A 177 15.59 -1.39 5.54
N ARG A 178 15.94 -1.76 6.77
CA ARG A 178 17.13 -2.55 7.10
C ARG A 178 16.95 -3.25 8.44
N SER A 179 17.80 -4.24 8.73
CA SER A 179 17.70 -4.93 10.02
C SER A 179 17.82 -3.93 11.18
N GLY A 180 16.87 -3.99 12.11
CA GLY A 180 16.76 -3.05 13.23
C GLY A 180 16.13 -1.68 12.90
N ASP A 181 15.63 -1.47 11.68
CA ASP A 181 14.91 -0.27 11.26
C ASP A 181 13.72 -0.69 10.38
N VAL A 182 12.60 -0.99 11.04
CA VAL A 182 11.35 -1.46 10.41
C VAL A 182 10.24 -0.51 10.82
N TRP A 183 9.37 -0.16 9.89
CA TRP A 183 8.26 0.73 10.13
C TRP A 183 6.96 -0.02 9.94
N ALA A 184 5.96 0.30 10.74
CA ALA A 184 4.62 -0.25 10.61
C ALA A 184 3.60 0.87 10.78
N ALA A 185 2.49 0.77 10.06
CA ALA A 185 1.47 1.81 10.03
C ALA A 185 0.06 1.23 10.10
N GLY A 186 -0.85 2.00 10.68
CA GLY A 186 -2.25 1.65 10.81
C GLY A 186 -3.00 2.69 11.62
N GLY A 187 -3.68 2.26 12.69
CA GLY A 187 -4.56 3.10 13.49
C GLY A 187 -4.43 2.88 15.00
N ARG A 188 -4.82 3.90 15.77
CA ARG A 188 -4.95 3.83 17.24
C ARG A 188 -5.97 4.86 17.73
N GLY A 189 -7.10 4.39 18.26
CA GLY A 189 -8.13 5.27 18.83
C GLY A 189 -8.74 6.22 17.81
N GLY A 190 -9.02 5.74 16.59
CA GLY A 190 -9.58 6.55 15.50
C GLY A 190 -8.58 7.44 14.75
N GLN A 191 -7.31 7.45 15.15
CA GLN A 191 -6.26 8.30 14.58
C GLN A 191 -5.16 7.46 13.89
N PRO A 192 -4.41 8.02 12.92
CA PRO A 192 -3.32 7.30 12.29
C PRO A 192 -2.20 7.00 13.29
N ALA A 193 -1.69 5.78 13.25
CA ALA A 193 -0.57 5.33 14.07
C ALA A 193 0.60 4.90 13.20
N ILE A 194 1.77 5.51 13.43
CA ILE A 194 3.04 5.09 12.84
C ILE A 194 3.94 4.58 13.96
N MET A 195 4.57 3.44 13.73
CA MET A 195 5.41 2.73 14.69
C MET A 195 6.74 2.39 14.06
N ARG A 196 7.81 2.43 14.86
CA ARG A 196 9.16 2.09 14.40
C ARG A 196 9.82 1.10 15.33
N TRP A 197 10.40 0.06 14.75
CA TRP A 197 11.30 -0.87 15.40
C TRP A 197 12.72 -0.31 15.35
N ASN A 198 13.38 -0.26 16.51
CA ASN A 198 14.74 0.24 16.65
C ASN A 198 15.80 -0.86 16.86
N GLY A 199 15.46 -2.12 16.59
CA GLY A 199 16.30 -3.29 16.89
C GLY A 199 16.00 -3.95 18.22
N ARG A 200 15.20 -3.32 19.11
CA ARG A 200 14.88 -3.86 20.44
C ARG A 200 13.40 -3.83 20.78
N SER A 201 12.70 -2.75 20.42
CA SER A 201 11.30 -2.56 20.73
C SER A 201 10.61 -1.70 19.67
N TRP A 202 9.30 -1.93 19.49
CA TRP A 202 8.44 -1.01 18.74
C TRP A 202 8.10 0.20 19.60
N ALA A 203 8.20 1.39 19.01
CA ALA A 203 7.77 2.64 19.63
C ALA A 203 6.82 3.39 18.70
N LEU A 204 5.84 4.11 19.27
CA LEU A 204 5.02 5.06 18.51
C LEU A 204 5.90 6.24 18.09
N MET A 205 5.73 6.64 16.83
CA MET A 205 6.26 7.89 16.32
C MET A 205 5.22 9.00 16.55
N PRO A 206 5.61 10.21 16.97
CA PRO A 206 4.70 11.33 17.06
C PRO A 206 4.08 11.67 15.69
N THR A 207 2.76 11.62 15.59
CA THR A 207 1.98 12.01 14.41
C THR A 207 1.13 13.24 14.72
N PRO A 208 0.84 14.10 13.72
CA PRO A 208 -0.16 15.16 13.89
C PRO A 208 -1.51 14.56 14.23
N ALA A 209 -2.19 15.12 15.24
CA ALA A 209 -3.58 14.77 15.52
C ALA A 209 -4.47 15.37 14.42
N LEU A 210 -5.34 14.55 13.84
CA LEU A 210 -6.25 14.99 12.79
C LEU A 210 -7.59 15.42 13.40
N THR A 211 -8.11 16.55 12.93
CA THR A 211 -9.50 16.95 13.18
C THR A 211 -10.40 16.13 12.26
N LEU A 212 -11.20 15.24 12.84
CA LEU A 212 -12.07 14.35 12.10
C LEU A 212 -13.45 14.98 11.85
N PRO A 213 -14.12 14.65 10.73
CA PRO A 213 -15.37 15.30 10.33
C PRO A 213 -16.57 14.93 11.23
N GLN A 214 -16.55 13.74 11.84
CA GLN A 214 -17.60 13.23 12.72
C GLN A 214 -16.99 12.44 13.89
N SER A 215 -17.81 12.10 14.89
CA SER A 215 -17.36 11.40 16.10
C SER A 215 -17.04 9.91 15.89
N ASP A 216 -17.71 9.30 14.92
CA ASP A 216 -17.52 7.91 14.48
C ASP A 216 -16.41 7.78 13.41
N ALA A 217 -15.92 8.91 12.90
CA ALA A 217 -14.91 8.93 11.86
C ALA A 217 -13.61 8.25 12.34
N VAL A 218 -12.99 7.50 11.43
CA VAL A 218 -11.73 6.80 11.65
C VAL A 218 -10.72 7.24 10.58
N ALA A 219 -9.54 7.65 11.02
CA ALA A 219 -8.38 7.84 10.17
C ALA A 219 -7.41 6.68 10.34
N ALA A 220 -7.12 5.98 9.24
CA ALA A 220 -6.21 4.84 9.21
C ALA A 220 -5.21 4.98 8.07
N ILE A 221 -4.03 4.43 8.29
CA ILE A 221 -3.02 4.22 7.25
C ILE A 221 -3.18 2.80 6.72
N GLU A 222 -3.30 2.68 5.40
CA GLU A 222 -3.38 1.41 4.69
C GLU A 222 -1.98 0.89 4.35
N ASP A 223 -1.07 1.79 3.94
CA ASP A 223 0.27 1.40 3.50
C ASP A 223 1.40 2.40 3.86
N ILE A 224 2.64 1.93 3.89
CA ILE A 224 3.85 2.70 4.25
C ILE A 224 5.07 2.33 3.39
N ALA A 225 5.75 3.35 2.87
CA ALA A 225 6.98 3.23 2.08
C ALA A 225 8.16 3.99 2.73
N VAL A 226 9.25 3.29 2.99
CA VAL A 226 10.48 3.79 3.60
C VAL A 226 11.58 3.94 2.56
N LEU A 227 11.72 5.16 2.03
CA LEU A 227 12.79 5.51 1.09
C LEU A 227 14.13 5.69 1.80
N GLY A 228 14.07 6.01 3.09
CA GLY A 228 15.22 6.15 3.98
C GLY A 228 14.86 6.80 5.31
N PRO A 229 15.84 6.98 6.21
CA PRO A 229 15.59 7.45 7.58
C PRO A 229 14.98 8.86 7.67
N GLY A 230 15.07 9.64 6.58
CA GLY A 230 14.51 10.99 6.46
C GLY A 230 13.43 11.16 5.40
N ASN A 231 12.95 10.08 4.79
CA ASN A 231 11.91 10.14 3.77
C ASN A 231 11.06 8.87 3.85
N VAL A 232 9.92 8.99 4.52
CA VAL A 232 8.93 7.91 4.64
C VAL A 232 7.58 8.48 4.24
N TRP A 233 6.83 7.70 3.48
CA TRP A 233 5.47 8.03 3.08
C TRP A 233 4.52 7.02 3.68
N ALA A 234 3.36 7.47 4.14
CA ALA A 234 2.30 6.63 4.64
C ALA A 234 0.99 7.13 4.03
N VAL A 235 0.15 6.23 3.55
CA VAL A 235 -1.07 6.58 2.81
C VAL A 235 -2.27 5.79 3.33
N GLY A 236 -3.45 6.38 3.24
CA GLY A 236 -4.68 5.75 3.70
C GLY A 236 -5.89 6.64 3.47
N GLY A 237 -6.81 6.63 4.43
CA GLY A 237 -8.01 7.44 4.37
C GLY A 237 -8.60 7.83 5.72
N VAL A 238 -9.59 8.72 5.62
CA VAL A 238 -10.52 9.02 6.71
C VAL A 238 -11.91 8.59 6.26
N THR A 239 -12.57 7.72 7.02
CA THR A 239 -13.90 7.18 6.69
C THR A 239 -14.90 7.45 7.82
N TRP A 240 -16.16 7.66 7.47
CA TRP A 240 -17.26 7.85 8.43
C TRP A 240 -18.60 7.54 7.77
N GLU A 241 -19.61 7.20 8.57
CA GLU A 241 -20.96 6.95 8.09
C GLU A 241 -21.76 8.27 8.05
N GLY A 242 -22.73 8.35 7.15
CA GLY A 242 -23.69 9.45 7.13
C GLY A 242 -24.88 9.11 6.25
N ALA A 243 -25.72 10.11 5.94
CA ALA A 243 -26.87 9.93 5.06
C ALA A 243 -26.80 10.91 3.88
N ASN A 244 -27.20 10.45 2.69
CA ASN A 244 -27.37 11.32 1.53
C ASN A 244 -28.64 12.19 1.66
N ASP A 245 -28.92 13.03 0.67
CA ASP A 245 -30.09 13.91 0.65
C ASP A 245 -31.43 13.14 0.60
N GLU A 246 -31.38 11.85 0.24
CA GLU A 246 -32.53 10.92 0.19
C GLU A 246 -32.72 10.16 1.50
N GLY A 247 -31.80 10.29 2.45
CA GLY A 247 -31.81 9.61 3.74
C GLY A 247 -31.19 8.22 3.74
N ASP A 248 -30.56 7.80 2.64
CA ASP A 248 -29.86 6.51 2.57
C ASP A 248 -28.51 6.59 3.25
N ASP A 249 -28.15 5.52 3.97
CA ASP A 249 -26.83 5.37 4.59
C ASP A 249 -25.73 5.35 3.52
N VAL A 250 -24.74 6.23 3.69
CA VAL A 250 -23.59 6.39 2.80
C VAL A 250 -22.31 6.41 3.61
N ASN A 251 -21.36 5.59 3.17
CA ASN A 251 -19.98 5.63 3.63
C ASN A 251 -19.21 6.75 2.93
N TYR A 252 -18.80 7.76 3.69
CA TYR A 252 -17.96 8.83 3.20
C TYR A 252 -16.48 8.51 3.40
N SER A 253 -15.65 9.01 2.49
CA SER A 253 -14.20 8.86 2.56
C SER A 253 -13.46 10.14 2.15
N ARG A 254 -12.23 10.27 2.66
CA ARG A 254 -11.20 11.23 2.22
C ARG A 254 -9.89 10.49 2.08
N THR A 255 -9.01 10.98 1.20
CA THR A 255 -7.62 10.52 1.18
C THR A 255 -6.85 11.04 2.40
N LEU A 256 -5.88 10.26 2.86
CA LEU A 256 -4.89 10.67 3.85
C LEU A 256 -3.49 10.34 3.31
N VAL A 257 -2.60 11.32 3.32
CA VAL A 257 -1.17 11.11 3.07
C VAL A 257 -0.36 11.74 4.18
N MET A 258 0.66 11.03 4.64
CA MET A 258 1.62 11.50 5.62
C MET A 258 3.03 11.35 5.08
N ARG A 259 3.89 12.33 5.39
CA ARG A 259 5.30 12.32 4.99
C ARG A 259 6.22 12.64 6.16
N TRP A 260 7.20 11.79 6.39
CA TRP A 260 8.31 12.00 7.31
C TRP A 260 9.48 12.65 6.59
N ASN A 261 10.04 13.70 7.19
CA ASN A 261 11.20 14.42 6.65
C ASN A 261 12.51 14.18 7.42
N GLY A 262 12.56 13.21 8.33
CA GLY A 262 13.70 13.00 9.24
C GLY A 262 13.52 13.60 10.63
N ARG A 263 12.51 14.45 10.82
CA ARG A 263 12.27 15.13 12.09
C ARG A 263 10.82 15.10 12.54
N ALA A 264 9.88 15.30 11.63
CA ALA A 264 8.46 15.33 11.94
C ALA A 264 7.64 14.74 10.79
N TRP A 265 6.47 14.19 11.16
CA TRP A 265 5.44 13.82 10.20
C TRP A 265 4.60 15.06 9.87
N ALA A 266 4.38 15.29 8.57
CA ALA A 266 3.33 16.17 8.07
C ALA A 266 2.19 15.31 7.52
N ALA A 267 0.95 15.74 7.72
CA ALA A 267 -0.24 15.05 7.22
C ALA A 267 -1.05 15.98 6.31
N SER A 268 -1.68 15.41 5.29
CA SER A 268 -2.63 16.08 4.40
C SER A 268 -3.85 15.20 4.22
N VAL A 269 -5.03 15.79 4.36
CA VAL A 269 -6.33 15.13 4.20
C VAL A 269 -7.02 15.73 2.97
N GLY A 270 -7.50 14.88 2.07
CA GLY A 270 -8.14 15.30 0.83
C GLY A 270 -9.60 15.75 1.00
N SER A 271 -10.24 16.01 -0.14
CA SER A 271 -11.66 16.33 -0.22
C SER A 271 -12.54 15.13 0.11
N THR A 272 -13.76 15.40 0.59
CA THR A 272 -14.80 14.38 0.79
C THR A 272 -15.11 13.64 -0.52
N GLN A 273 -15.50 12.36 -0.41
CA GLN A 273 -15.77 11.42 -1.52
C GLN A 273 -14.55 11.10 -2.40
N ALA A 274 -13.34 11.47 -1.98
CA ALA A 274 -12.14 10.94 -2.58
C ALA A 274 -11.88 9.54 -2.03
N GLN A 275 -11.92 8.53 -2.93
CA GLN A 275 -11.51 7.15 -2.61
C GLN A 275 -10.15 7.15 -1.90
N PRO A 276 -9.95 6.33 -0.86
CA PRO A 276 -8.73 6.31 -0.08
C PRO A 276 -7.51 5.93 -0.92
N TYR A 277 -6.33 6.33 -0.46
CA TYR A 277 -5.09 5.77 -0.98
C TYR A 277 -4.86 4.41 -0.35
N THR A 278 -4.50 3.42 -1.15
CA THR A 278 -4.43 2.01 -0.69
C THR A 278 -3.01 1.48 -0.66
N GLU A 279 -2.12 1.97 -1.52
CA GLU A 279 -0.75 1.50 -1.66
C GLU A 279 0.19 2.68 -1.94
N VAL A 280 1.43 2.60 -1.47
CA VAL A 280 2.51 3.54 -1.74
C VAL A 280 3.83 2.79 -1.88
N GLU A 281 4.58 3.09 -2.94
CA GLU A 281 5.87 2.43 -3.17
C GLU A 281 6.88 3.44 -3.73
N PRO A 282 8.18 3.36 -3.34
CA PRO A 282 9.19 4.25 -3.89
C PRO A 282 9.27 4.17 -5.42
N ASP A 283 9.51 5.31 -6.07
CA ASP A 283 9.69 5.37 -7.52
C ASP A 283 11.13 5.06 -7.97
N GLY A 284 12.06 4.94 -7.02
CA GLY A 284 13.49 4.73 -7.28
C GLY A 284 14.32 5.98 -7.58
N SER A 285 13.68 7.15 -7.64
CA SER A 285 14.27 8.48 -7.87
C SER A 285 14.02 9.48 -6.73
N GLY A 286 13.45 9.03 -5.61
CA GLY A 286 13.20 9.83 -4.41
C GLY A 286 11.76 10.32 -4.26
N GLY A 287 10.91 9.99 -5.23
CA GLY A 287 9.45 10.12 -5.20
C GLY A 287 8.76 8.79 -4.88
N VAL A 288 7.44 8.76 -5.04
CA VAL A 288 6.61 7.57 -4.81
C VAL A 288 5.56 7.40 -5.89
N TRP A 289 5.13 6.16 -6.10
CA TRP A 289 3.85 5.84 -6.71
C TRP A 289 2.82 5.61 -5.62
N VAL A 290 1.59 6.08 -5.82
CA VAL A 290 0.46 5.88 -4.91
C VAL A 290 -0.75 5.36 -5.67
N VAL A 291 -1.40 4.32 -5.16
CA VAL A 291 -2.66 3.79 -5.70
C VAL A 291 -3.83 4.45 -4.98
N GLN A 292 -4.86 4.87 -5.72
CA GLN A 292 -6.09 5.44 -5.17
C GLN A 292 -7.32 4.68 -5.65
N GLY A 293 -8.11 4.19 -4.68
CA GLY A 293 -9.29 3.36 -4.91
C GLY A 293 -8.94 1.92 -5.27
N SER A 294 -9.96 1.06 -5.33
CA SER A 294 -9.78 -0.38 -5.59
C SER A 294 -10.27 -0.80 -6.97
N TRP A 295 -11.39 -0.24 -7.46
CA TRP A 295 -11.96 -0.56 -8.78
C TRP A 295 -11.57 0.49 -9.82
N ASN A 296 -10.96 0.08 -10.93
CA ASN A 296 -10.39 0.96 -11.95
C ASN A 296 -9.55 2.10 -11.34
N PRO A 297 -8.51 1.75 -10.55
CA PRO A 297 -7.85 2.70 -9.68
C PRO A 297 -7.02 3.73 -10.44
N ALA A 298 -6.75 4.83 -9.75
CA ALA A 298 -5.78 5.81 -10.21
C ALA A 298 -4.39 5.51 -9.66
N LEU A 299 -3.38 5.78 -10.47
CA LEU A 299 -1.98 5.78 -10.10
C LEU A 299 -1.48 7.22 -10.09
N TRP A 300 -0.96 7.64 -8.94
CA TRP A 300 -0.33 8.94 -8.76
C TRP A 300 1.17 8.78 -8.73
N HIS A 301 1.89 9.49 -9.61
CA HIS A 301 3.34 9.67 -9.48
C HIS A 301 3.61 10.96 -8.73
N VAL A 302 4.38 10.86 -7.65
CA VAL A 302 4.67 11.99 -6.77
C VAL A 302 6.17 12.27 -6.78
N THR A 303 6.57 13.41 -7.33
CA THR A 303 7.97 13.85 -7.37
C THR A 303 8.11 15.23 -6.74
N GLY A 304 8.72 15.31 -5.56
CA GLY A 304 8.77 16.55 -4.79
C GLY A 304 7.38 16.98 -4.34
N SER A 305 6.87 18.08 -4.90
CA SER A 305 5.50 18.56 -4.67
C SER A 305 4.56 18.31 -5.85
N ALA A 306 5.05 17.77 -6.97
CA ALA A 306 4.24 17.49 -8.14
C ALA A 306 3.51 16.15 -7.97
N TRP A 307 2.21 16.15 -8.28
CA TRP A 307 1.34 14.97 -8.27
C TRP A 307 0.75 14.80 -9.66
N THR A 308 1.08 13.70 -10.34
CA THR A 308 0.56 13.39 -11.66
C THR A 308 -0.33 12.16 -11.60
N ARG A 309 -1.61 12.32 -11.95
CA ARG A 309 -2.59 11.24 -11.96
C ARG A 309 -2.64 10.56 -13.33
N THR A 310 -2.63 9.23 -13.33
CA THR A 310 -2.89 8.40 -14.51
C THR A 310 -3.84 7.27 -14.13
N PRO A 311 -4.81 6.89 -14.97
CA PRO A 311 -5.58 5.68 -14.74
C PRO A 311 -4.67 4.44 -14.87
N LEU A 312 -4.93 3.39 -14.08
CA LEU A 312 -4.31 2.09 -14.29
C LEU A 312 -4.64 1.60 -15.71
N PRO A 313 -3.66 1.24 -16.56
CA PRO A 313 -3.95 0.83 -17.92
C PRO A 313 -4.50 -0.60 -17.96
N HIS A 314 -5.65 -0.79 -18.59
CA HIS A 314 -6.26 -2.09 -18.84
C HIS A 314 -6.85 -2.17 -20.25
N LYS A 315 -7.22 -3.37 -20.69
CA LYS A 315 -7.82 -3.59 -22.02
C LYS A 315 -9.22 -2.97 -22.06
N ALA A 316 -9.60 -2.37 -23.19
CA ALA A 316 -10.97 -1.91 -23.39
C ALA A 316 -11.97 -3.07 -23.22
N GLY A 317 -13.10 -2.80 -22.56
CA GLY A 317 -14.11 -3.82 -22.21
C GLY A 317 -13.75 -4.70 -21.02
N THR A 318 -12.73 -4.32 -20.24
CA THR A 318 -12.39 -4.95 -18.96
C THR A 318 -12.32 -3.91 -17.86
N ASP A 319 -12.63 -4.30 -16.62
CA ASP A 319 -12.31 -3.56 -15.41
C ASP A 319 -11.06 -4.16 -14.74
N ALA A 320 -10.42 -3.38 -13.88
CA ALA A 320 -9.14 -3.73 -13.26
C ALA A 320 -9.09 -3.37 -11.77
N VAL A 321 -8.42 -4.24 -11.01
CA VAL A 321 -8.04 -4.01 -9.61
C VAL A 321 -6.54 -4.26 -9.49
N VAL A 322 -5.82 -3.37 -8.82
CA VAL A 322 -4.43 -3.59 -8.38
C VAL A 322 -4.42 -3.58 -6.86
N PHE A 323 -3.91 -4.66 -6.25
CA PHE A 323 -3.88 -4.79 -4.80
C PHE A 323 -2.55 -4.36 -4.21
N SER A 324 -1.44 -4.57 -4.91
CA SER A 324 -0.11 -4.29 -4.39
C SER A 324 0.82 -3.82 -5.51
N ILE A 325 1.75 -2.93 -5.16
CA ILE A 325 2.85 -2.49 -6.02
C ILE A 325 4.19 -2.64 -5.31
N ALA A 326 5.21 -3.09 -6.04
CA ALA A 326 6.56 -3.29 -5.49
C ALA A 326 7.63 -2.86 -6.47
N ARG A 327 8.60 -2.08 -5.99
CA ARG A 327 9.73 -1.60 -6.77
C ARG A 327 10.81 -2.66 -6.83
N ARG A 328 11.45 -2.76 -7.99
CA ARG A 328 12.73 -3.44 -8.10
C ARG A 328 13.82 -2.63 -7.38
N PRO A 329 14.50 -3.18 -6.36
CA PRO A 329 15.61 -2.51 -5.70
C PRO A 329 16.69 -2.07 -6.70
N GLY A 330 17.13 -0.82 -6.57
CA GLY A 330 18.16 -0.22 -7.42
C GLY A 330 17.69 0.27 -8.80
N THR A 331 16.40 0.24 -9.12
CA THR A 331 15.86 0.77 -10.39
C THR A 331 14.58 1.60 -10.18
N ALA A 332 14.12 2.28 -11.24
CA ALA A 332 12.81 2.94 -11.26
C ALA A 332 11.66 2.04 -11.74
N THR A 333 11.91 0.73 -11.86
CA THR A 333 10.88 -0.22 -12.26
C THR A 333 10.03 -0.58 -11.06
N VAL A 334 8.73 -0.36 -11.19
CA VAL A 334 7.70 -0.83 -10.25
C VAL A 334 6.85 -1.87 -10.97
N TRP A 335 6.50 -2.94 -10.26
CA TRP A 335 5.51 -3.93 -10.67
C TRP A 335 4.25 -3.77 -9.85
N GLY A 336 3.11 -4.08 -10.44
CA GLY A 336 1.84 -4.20 -9.72
C GLY A 336 1.22 -5.56 -9.96
N ALA A 337 0.45 -6.06 -9.00
CA ALA A 337 -0.32 -7.28 -9.11
C ALA A 337 -1.77 -7.08 -8.63
N GLY A 338 -2.68 -7.81 -9.27
CA GLY A 338 -4.11 -7.73 -9.03
C GLY A 338 -4.84 -8.60 -10.04
N PHE A 339 -5.96 -8.13 -10.57
CA PHE A 339 -6.72 -8.87 -11.58
C PHE A 339 -7.47 -7.94 -12.55
N THR A 340 -7.91 -8.49 -13.67
CA THR A 340 -8.87 -7.87 -14.58
C THR A 340 -10.06 -8.78 -14.81
N VAL A 341 -11.23 -8.20 -15.03
CA VAL A 341 -12.48 -8.91 -15.36
C VAL A 341 -13.13 -8.27 -16.58
N PRO A 342 -13.91 -9.00 -17.40
CA PRO A 342 -14.79 -8.38 -18.38
C PRO A 342 -15.72 -7.35 -17.73
N GLN A 343 -15.96 -6.23 -18.40
CA GLN A 343 -16.91 -5.22 -17.92
C GLN A 343 -18.33 -5.80 -18.02
N GLY A 344 -19.09 -5.80 -16.92
CA GLY A 344 -20.42 -6.43 -16.88
C GLY A 344 -20.85 -6.84 -15.47
N ASP A 345 -21.67 -7.89 -15.39
CA ASP A 345 -22.22 -8.40 -14.13
C ASP A 345 -21.08 -8.80 -13.16
N PRO A 346 -20.96 -8.13 -12.00
CA PRO A 346 -19.92 -8.45 -11.01
C PRO A 346 -20.06 -9.84 -10.40
N ASP A 347 -21.20 -10.51 -10.58
CA ASP A 347 -21.49 -11.85 -10.04
C ASP A 347 -21.01 -13.01 -10.92
N ASP A 348 -20.49 -12.73 -12.13
CA ASP A 348 -19.78 -13.71 -12.99
C ASP A 348 -18.31 -13.33 -13.23
N PRO A 349 -17.48 -13.25 -12.16
CA PRO A 349 -16.13 -12.73 -12.27
C PRO A 349 -15.19 -13.80 -12.80
N THR A 350 -15.02 -13.85 -14.11
CA THR A 350 -13.84 -14.48 -14.73
C THR A 350 -12.58 -13.64 -14.46
N ALA A 351 -12.20 -13.56 -13.18
CA ALA A 351 -11.06 -12.79 -12.73
C ALA A 351 -9.77 -13.42 -13.27
N ASN A 352 -8.99 -12.63 -13.99
CA ASN A 352 -7.70 -13.05 -14.50
C ASN A 352 -6.60 -12.24 -13.82
N GLY A 353 -5.76 -12.92 -13.04
CA GLY A 353 -4.64 -12.30 -12.35
C GLY A 353 -3.76 -11.55 -13.32
N THR A 354 -3.51 -10.29 -13.03
CA THR A 354 -2.89 -9.36 -13.95
C THR A 354 -1.69 -8.69 -13.30
N PHE A 355 -0.67 -8.48 -14.12
CA PHE A 355 0.56 -7.80 -13.73
C PHE A 355 0.70 -6.53 -14.54
N TRP A 356 1.09 -5.46 -13.85
CA TRP A 356 1.44 -4.17 -14.44
C TRP A 356 2.90 -3.86 -14.17
N ARG A 357 3.48 -2.98 -15.00
CA ARG A 357 4.86 -2.53 -14.80
C ARG A 357 5.06 -1.12 -15.36
N THR A 358 5.88 -0.30 -14.71
CA THR A 358 6.40 0.95 -15.28
C THR A 358 7.36 0.69 -16.45
N ARG A 359 7.36 1.59 -17.44
CA ARG A 359 8.21 1.51 -18.63
C ARG A 359 9.65 1.93 -18.36
#